data_AF-A1SFC7-F1
#
_entry.id   AF-A1SFC7-F1
#
_cell.length_a   1.000
_cell.length_b   1.000
_cell.length_c   1.000
_cell.angle_alpha   90.00
_cell.angle_beta   90.00
_cell.angle_gamma   90.00
#
_symmetry.space_group_name_H-M   'P 1'
#
loop_
_entity.id
_entity.type
_entity.pdbx_description
1 polymer ?
#
loop_
_entity_poly.entity_id
_entity_poly.type
_entity_poly.pdbx_seq_one_letter_code
_entity_poly.pdbx_strand_id
1 'polypeptide(L)'
;MLVQDLMTPEPMTVRPSTTVKAALSRLAEFGITCLPVVDGAGRLQGVVSEADLIRDVVAPDPRAQERPVTIEPVFPPRTVEEVYTRHPVSVRRNDDLARAVDVMTSTAVKSLPVVDDEGRLVGVVSRSDVVQVLARADDVIAADIDELLRSLGHPDWLVEVTEGIVSVSGPSGAPERSLAQVVAHTVPGVIEVRVD
;
A
#
# COMPACT_ATOMS: atom_id res chain seq x y z
N MET A 1 6.81 -9.88 -7.90
CA MET A 1 5.47 -9.26 -7.82
C MET A 1 5.60 -7.77 -8.10
N LEU A 2 4.69 -7.22 -8.89
CA LEU A 2 4.66 -5.80 -9.21
C LEU A 2 3.83 -5.04 -8.17
N VAL A 3 4.10 -3.75 -8.01
CA VAL A 3 3.31 -2.87 -7.12
C VAL A 3 1.82 -2.91 -7.48
N GLN A 4 1.46 -2.94 -8.76
CA GLN A 4 0.07 -2.98 -9.22
C GLN A 4 -0.71 -4.23 -8.81
N ASP A 5 -0.01 -5.33 -8.51
CA ASP A 5 -0.64 -6.59 -8.12
C ASP A 5 -1.18 -6.50 -6.67
N LEU A 6 -0.70 -5.52 -5.91
CA LEU A 6 -1.04 -5.29 -4.51
C LEU A 6 -1.78 -3.96 -4.25
N MET A 7 -1.49 -2.93 -5.04
CA MET A 7 -1.97 -1.58 -4.75
C MET A 7 -3.50 -1.51 -4.68
N THR A 8 -4.01 -0.60 -3.85
CA THR A 8 -5.41 -0.16 -3.93
C THR A 8 -5.54 0.82 -5.09
N PRO A 9 -6.30 0.49 -6.17
CA PRO A 9 -6.54 1.39 -7.28
C PRO A 9 -7.54 2.49 -6.90
N GLU A 10 -7.53 3.59 -7.64
CA GLU A 10 -8.47 4.71 -7.45
C GLU A 10 -8.62 5.16 -5.98
N PRO A 11 -7.51 5.44 -5.28
CA PRO A 11 -7.53 5.75 -3.88
C PRO A 11 -8.30 7.05 -3.64
N MET A 12 -8.88 7.19 -2.45
CA MET A 12 -9.44 8.47 -2.04
C MET A 12 -8.35 9.56 -2.02
N THR A 13 -8.66 10.72 -2.57
CA THR A 13 -7.73 11.86 -2.64
C THR A 13 -8.34 13.13 -2.06
N VAL A 14 -7.49 14.11 -1.75
CA VAL A 14 -7.88 15.48 -1.41
C VAL A 14 -7.15 16.48 -2.29
N ARG A 15 -7.60 17.73 -2.25
CA ARG A 15 -6.93 18.85 -2.92
C ARG A 15 -6.25 19.74 -1.88
N PRO A 16 -5.25 20.54 -2.27
CA PRO A 16 -4.71 21.61 -1.43
C PRO A 16 -5.76 22.48 -0.72
N SER A 17 -6.81 22.85 -1.45
CA SER A 17 -7.90 23.69 -0.94
C SER A 17 -8.91 22.95 -0.04
N THR A 18 -8.78 21.63 0.12
CA THR A 18 -9.65 20.85 1.01
C THR A 18 -9.43 21.30 2.44
N THR A 19 -10.50 21.53 3.20
CA THR A 19 -10.38 21.89 4.62
C THR A 19 -9.88 20.72 5.45
N VAL A 20 -9.15 21.00 6.53
CA VAL A 20 -8.67 19.98 7.48
C VAL A 20 -9.82 19.13 8.02
N LYS A 21 -10.96 19.75 8.38
CA LYS A 21 -12.15 19.03 8.86
C LYS A 21 -12.66 18.01 7.85
N ALA A 22 -12.78 18.40 6.57
CA ALA A 22 -13.22 17.49 5.50
C ALA A 22 -12.22 16.34 5.26
N ALA A 23 -10.90 16.61 5.35
CA ALA A 23 -9.90 15.57 5.25
C ALA A 23 -9.97 14.58 6.43
N LEU A 24 -10.12 15.08 7.66
CA LEU A 24 -10.32 14.24 8.86
C LEU A 24 -11.58 13.38 8.77
N SER A 25 -12.69 13.95 8.29
CA SER A 25 -13.93 13.19 8.07
C SER A 25 -13.72 12.03 7.10
N ARG A 26 -12.96 12.24 6.02
CA ARG A 26 -12.61 11.18 5.06
C ARG A 26 -11.72 10.09 5.66
N LEU A 27 -10.72 10.47 6.46
CA LEU A 27 -9.89 9.48 7.15
C LEU A 27 -10.74 8.60 8.07
N ALA A 28 -11.61 9.22 8.87
CA ALA A 28 -12.47 8.53 9.83
C ALA A 28 -13.52 7.63 9.15
N GLU A 29 -14.18 8.11 8.09
CA GLU A 29 -15.22 7.39 7.37
C GLU A 29 -14.69 6.10 6.71
N PHE A 30 -13.48 6.16 6.14
CA PHE A 30 -12.91 5.04 5.40
C PHE A 30 -11.88 4.23 6.20
N GLY A 31 -11.62 4.59 7.45
CA GLY A 31 -10.67 3.89 8.31
C GLY A 31 -9.23 3.92 7.80
N ILE A 32 -8.85 4.98 7.09
CA ILE A 32 -7.50 5.17 6.52
C ILE A 32 -6.74 6.24 7.29
N THR A 33 -5.40 6.17 7.26
CA THR A 33 -4.53 7.04 8.09
C THR A 33 -3.83 8.15 7.28
N CYS A 34 -3.97 8.14 5.96
CA CYS A 34 -3.39 9.16 5.08
C CYS A 34 -4.19 9.31 3.77
N LEU A 35 -4.05 10.46 3.14
CA LEU A 35 -4.66 10.80 1.86
C LEU A 35 -3.59 11.38 0.91
N PRO A 36 -3.50 10.86 -0.33
CA PRO A 36 -2.82 11.56 -1.41
C PRO A 36 -3.47 12.92 -1.71
N VAL A 37 -2.63 13.92 -1.93
CA VAL A 37 -3.04 15.27 -2.33
C VAL A 37 -2.77 15.42 -3.83
N VAL A 38 -3.80 15.74 -4.61
CA VAL A 38 -3.72 15.86 -6.08
C VAL A 38 -4.18 17.23 -6.58
N ASP A 39 -3.71 17.61 -7.77
CA ASP A 39 -4.19 18.81 -8.46
C ASP A 39 -5.49 18.57 -9.25
N GLY A 40 -5.95 19.57 -10.00
CA GLY A 40 -7.16 19.48 -10.83
C GLY A 40 -7.08 18.46 -11.97
N ALA A 41 -5.86 18.06 -12.38
CA ALA A 41 -5.61 17.08 -13.43
C ALA A 41 -5.31 15.67 -12.86
N GLY A 42 -5.41 15.49 -11.53
CA GLY A 42 -5.14 14.21 -10.87
C GLY A 42 -3.64 13.92 -10.66
N ARG A 43 -2.75 14.89 -10.86
CA ARG A 43 -1.33 14.71 -10.62
C ARG A 43 -1.02 14.81 -9.15
N LEU A 44 -0.16 13.92 -8.67
CA LEU A 44 0.26 13.88 -7.27
C LEU A 44 1.03 15.16 -6.91
N GLN A 45 0.53 15.88 -5.92
CA GLN A 45 1.19 17.04 -5.31
C GLN A 45 1.88 16.66 -4.00
N GLY A 46 1.32 15.69 -3.28
CA GLY A 46 1.57 15.54 -1.85
C GLY A 46 0.93 14.34 -1.18
N VAL A 47 1.22 14.19 0.12
CA VAL A 47 0.47 13.33 1.04
C VAL A 47 0.15 14.10 2.32
N VAL A 48 -1.00 13.79 2.93
CA VAL A 48 -1.37 14.30 4.25
C VAL A 48 -1.81 13.14 5.13
N SER A 49 -1.23 13.04 6.33
CA SER A 49 -1.56 12.00 7.30
C SER A 49 -2.48 12.53 8.40
N GLU A 50 -3.09 11.61 9.17
CA GLU A 50 -3.81 11.97 10.40
C GLU A 50 -2.93 12.81 11.36
N ALA A 51 -1.64 12.49 11.47
CA ALA A 51 -0.70 13.19 12.33
C ALA A 51 -0.45 14.64 11.89
N ASP A 52 -0.51 14.90 10.58
CA ASP A 52 -0.40 16.25 10.03
C ASP A 52 -1.67 17.07 10.30
N LEU A 53 -2.84 16.43 10.22
CA LEU A 53 -4.14 17.08 10.36
C LEU A 53 -4.54 17.38 11.82
N ILE A 54 -4.08 16.57 12.78
CA ILE A 54 -4.42 16.77 14.21
C ILE A 54 -3.41 17.64 14.95
N ARG A 55 -2.31 18.01 14.29
CA ARG A 55 -1.26 18.85 14.88
C ARG A 55 -1.87 20.17 15.34
N ASP A 56 -1.66 20.49 16.62
CA ASP A 56 -2.14 21.73 17.23
C ASP A 56 -3.65 21.95 17.05
N VAL A 57 -4.46 20.88 17.04
CA VAL A 57 -5.93 20.98 16.99
C VAL A 57 -6.57 20.81 18.36
N VAL A 58 -5.96 20.01 19.24
CA VAL A 58 -6.50 19.69 20.56
C VAL A 58 -5.76 20.51 21.61
N ALA A 59 -6.46 21.47 22.23
CA ALA A 59 -5.93 22.21 23.36
C ALA A 59 -5.88 21.31 24.62
N PRO A 60 -4.86 21.44 25.47
CA PRO A 60 -4.82 20.77 26.77
C PRO A 60 -6.06 21.12 27.61
N ASP A 61 -6.69 20.10 28.21
CA ASP A 61 -7.81 20.33 29.15
C ASP A 61 -7.27 20.96 30.45
N PRO A 62 -7.75 22.14 30.86
CA PRO A 62 -7.30 22.79 32.09
C PRO A 62 -7.53 21.93 33.34
N ARG A 63 -8.50 21.01 33.31
CA ARG A 63 -8.78 20.07 34.42
C ARG A 63 -7.70 19.00 34.57
N ALA A 64 -6.86 18.78 33.56
CA ALA A 64 -5.75 17.83 33.62
C ALA A 64 -4.50 18.43 34.30
N GLN A 65 -4.56 19.66 34.81
CA GLN A 65 -3.42 20.41 35.33
C GLN A 65 -3.60 20.70 36.82
N GLU A 66 -2.58 20.40 37.63
CA GLU A 66 -2.58 20.69 39.07
C GLU A 66 -2.41 22.19 39.39
N ARG A 67 -1.97 22.97 38.40
CA ARG A 67 -1.76 24.42 38.50
C ARG A 67 -2.50 25.15 37.38
N PRO A 68 -2.93 26.41 37.61
CA PRO A 68 -3.49 27.24 36.55
C PRO A 68 -2.50 27.37 35.38
N VAL A 69 -2.94 27.04 34.17
CA VAL A 69 -2.14 27.18 32.95
C VAL A 69 -2.77 28.27 32.08
N THR A 70 -1.94 29.17 31.56
CA THR A 70 -2.37 30.13 30.54
C THR A 70 -2.65 29.37 29.26
N ILE A 71 -3.90 29.37 28.80
CA ILE A 71 -4.27 28.77 27.52
C ILE A 71 -3.86 29.74 26.42
N GLU A 72 -2.77 29.45 25.73
CA GLU A 72 -2.42 30.21 24.53
C GLU A 72 -3.42 29.92 23.40
N PRO A 73 -3.76 30.93 22.57
CA PRO A 73 -4.62 30.72 21.42
C PRO A 73 -3.93 29.75 20.44
N VAL A 74 -4.58 28.62 20.18
CA VAL A 74 -4.12 27.68 19.16
C VAL A 74 -4.72 28.09 17.83
N PHE A 75 -3.89 28.20 16.79
CA PHE A 75 -4.32 28.51 15.43
C PHE A 75 -4.20 27.23 14.58
N PRO A 76 -5.21 26.35 14.62
CA PRO A 76 -5.14 25.10 13.88
C PRO A 76 -5.13 25.39 12.37
N PRO A 77 -4.46 24.52 11.59
CA PRO A 77 -4.47 24.61 10.15
C PRO A 77 -5.90 24.54 9.62
N ARG A 78 -6.23 25.37 8.62
CA ARG A 78 -7.58 25.41 8.04
C ARG A 78 -7.71 24.50 6.84
N THR A 79 -6.65 24.42 6.03
CA THR A 79 -6.61 23.70 4.77
C THR A 79 -5.48 22.69 4.70
N VAL A 80 -5.62 21.70 3.81
CA VAL A 80 -4.60 20.69 3.55
C VAL A 80 -3.30 21.34 3.05
N GLU A 81 -3.39 22.42 2.25
CA GLU A 81 -2.24 23.20 1.72
C GLU A 81 -1.24 23.63 2.81
N GLU A 82 -1.72 23.87 4.04
CA GLU A 82 -0.91 24.36 5.16
C GLU A 82 -0.07 23.25 5.83
N VAL A 83 -0.43 21.97 5.63
CA VAL A 83 0.13 20.86 6.43
C VAL A 83 0.63 19.68 5.63
N TYR A 84 0.24 19.54 4.36
CA TYR A 84 0.61 18.37 3.60
C TYR A 84 2.11 18.34 3.25
N THR A 85 2.67 17.13 3.20
CA THR A 85 4.04 16.92 2.74
C THR A 85 4.08 16.98 1.21
N ARG A 86 4.80 17.98 0.68
CA ARG A 86 5.05 18.14 -0.76
C ARG A 86 6.06 17.12 -1.26
N HIS A 87 5.92 16.74 -2.53
CA HIS A 87 6.86 15.86 -3.25
C HIS A 87 7.17 14.56 -2.48
N PRO A 88 6.13 13.78 -2.14
CA PRO A 88 6.29 12.56 -1.40
C PRO A 88 7.07 11.55 -2.24
N VAL A 89 7.78 10.65 -1.57
CA VAL A 89 8.31 9.47 -2.23
C VAL A 89 7.13 8.67 -2.78
N SER A 90 7.20 8.33 -4.06
CA SER A 90 6.18 7.56 -4.78
C SER A 90 6.85 6.46 -5.58
N VAL A 91 6.05 5.46 -5.96
CA VAL A 91 6.48 4.32 -6.79
C VAL A 91 5.64 4.28 -8.06
N ARG A 92 6.09 3.54 -9.06
CA ARG A 92 5.32 3.28 -10.28
C ARG A 92 4.58 1.96 -10.18
N ARG A 93 3.50 1.82 -10.94
CA ARG A 93 2.68 0.59 -10.97
C ARG A 93 3.47 -0.67 -11.38
N ASN A 94 4.49 -0.50 -12.20
CA ASN A 94 5.35 -1.59 -12.70
C ASN A 94 6.66 -1.72 -11.92
N ASP A 95 6.85 -0.97 -10.83
CA ASP A 95 8.01 -1.17 -9.96
C ASP A 95 7.90 -2.53 -9.24
N ASP A 96 9.06 -3.09 -8.89
CA ASP A 96 9.15 -4.26 -8.02
C ASP A 96 8.62 -3.91 -6.62
N LEU A 97 7.71 -4.73 -6.09
CA LEU A 97 7.18 -4.56 -4.74
C LEU A 97 8.30 -4.56 -3.68
N ALA A 98 9.38 -5.33 -3.88
CA ALA A 98 10.52 -5.35 -2.95
C ALA A 98 11.12 -3.95 -2.77
N ARG A 99 11.23 -3.17 -3.86
CA ARG A 99 11.69 -1.78 -3.82
C ARG A 99 10.74 -0.89 -3.02
N ALA A 100 9.42 -1.07 -3.16
CA ALA A 100 8.45 -0.32 -2.38
C ALA A 100 8.56 -0.64 -0.87
N VAL A 101 8.77 -1.91 -0.52
CA VAL A 101 9.01 -2.36 0.85
C VAL A 101 10.31 -1.76 1.42
N ASP A 102 11.39 -1.73 0.64
CA ASP A 102 12.65 -1.09 1.04
C ASP A 102 12.46 0.40 1.34
N VAL A 103 11.72 1.12 0.49
CA VAL A 103 11.39 2.53 0.74
C VAL A 103 10.57 2.68 2.02
N MET A 104 9.54 1.84 2.22
CA MET A 104 8.73 1.89 3.43
C MET A 104 9.53 1.57 4.69
N THR A 105 10.47 0.63 4.65
CA THR A 105 11.23 0.20 5.84
C THR A 105 12.42 1.09 6.17
N SER A 106 13.04 1.69 5.16
CA SER A 106 14.12 2.68 5.32
C SER A 106 13.64 4.08 5.69
N THR A 107 12.32 4.33 5.62
CA THR A 107 11.70 5.61 5.97
C THR A 107 10.61 5.44 7.03
N ALA A 108 10.10 6.56 7.57
CA ALA A 108 8.95 6.54 8.48
C ALA A 108 7.61 6.41 7.75
N VAL A 109 7.62 6.26 6.42
CA VAL A 109 6.42 6.29 5.59
C VAL A 109 5.69 4.94 5.66
N LYS A 110 4.39 5.00 5.95
CA LYS A 110 3.53 3.80 6.09
C LYS A 110 2.87 3.37 4.78
N SER A 111 2.83 4.24 3.79
CA SER A 111 2.19 4.00 2.50
C SER A 111 2.80 4.89 1.41
N LEU A 112 2.83 4.38 0.19
CA LEU A 112 3.42 5.06 -0.95
C LEU A 112 2.32 5.31 -1.99
N PRO A 113 2.17 6.55 -2.47
CA PRO A 113 1.41 6.82 -3.68
C PRO A 113 2.01 6.07 -4.86
N VAL A 114 1.14 5.50 -5.69
CA VAL A 114 1.51 4.85 -6.95
C VAL A 114 1.13 5.77 -8.10
N VAL A 115 2.08 6.09 -8.97
CA VAL A 115 1.87 7.00 -10.10
C VAL A 115 2.12 6.32 -11.46
N ASP A 116 1.50 6.85 -12.50
CA ASP A 116 1.81 6.51 -13.90
C ASP A 116 3.03 7.27 -14.43
N ASP A 117 3.36 7.07 -15.71
CA ASP A 117 4.49 7.72 -16.37
C ASP A 117 4.32 9.25 -16.52
N GLU A 118 3.08 9.75 -16.49
CA GLU A 118 2.76 11.18 -16.50
C GLU A 118 2.69 11.81 -15.10
N GLY A 119 2.92 11.02 -14.04
CA GLY A 119 2.86 11.48 -12.65
C GLY A 119 1.44 11.65 -12.10
N ARG A 120 0.43 11.06 -12.75
CA ARG A 120 -0.93 10.96 -12.20
C ARG A 120 -1.00 9.85 -11.17
N LEU A 121 -1.74 10.10 -10.12
CA LEU A 121 -1.99 9.10 -9.10
C LEU A 121 -2.90 8.00 -9.65
N VAL A 122 -2.46 6.75 -9.57
CA VAL A 122 -3.22 5.57 -10.02
C VAL A 122 -3.51 4.57 -8.90
N GLY A 123 -2.82 4.69 -7.76
CA GLY A 123 -3.00 3.78 -6.64
C GLY A 123 -2.32 4.26 -5.36
N VAL A 124 -2.51 3.50 -4.29
CA VAL A 124 -1.69 3.56 -3.06
C VAL A 124 -1.33 2.14 -2.67
N VAL A 125 -0.10 1.94 -2.18
CA VAL A 125 0.31 0.69 -1.53
C VAL A 125 0.74 0.99 -0.11
N SER A 126 0.27 0.21 0.86
CA SER A 126 0.52 0.39 2.29
C SER A 126 1.26 -0.80 2.89
N ARG A 127 1.90 -0.58 4.06
CA ARG A 127 2.46 -1.70 4.84
C ARG A 127 1.41 -2.74 5.22
N SER A 128 0.17 -2.31 5.48
CA SER A 128 -0.93 -3.22 5.79
C SER A 128 -1.27 -4.10 4.60
N ASP A 129 -1.22 -3.57 3.37
CA ASP A 129 -1.46 -4.34 2.15
C ASP A 129 -0.40 -5.44 2.03
N VAL A 130 0.89 -5.08 2.23
CA VAL A 130 2.00 -6.05 2.21
C VAL A 130 1.80 -7.15 3.25
N VAL A 131 1.43 -6.78 4.49
CA VAL A 131 1.16 -7.75 5.55
C VAL A 131 0.00 -8.67 5.19
N GLN A 132 -1.09 -8.12 4.65
CA GLN A 132 -2.27 -8.91 4.25
C GLN A 132 -1.93 -9.92 3.16
N VAL A 133 -1.10 -9.54 2.18
CA VAL A 133 -0.69 -10.47 1.11
C VAL A 133 0.26 -11.56 1.63
N LEU A 134 1.18 -11.24 2.54
CA LEU A 134 2.05 -12.26 3.14
C LEU A 134 1.33 -13.18 4.14
N ALA A 135 0.17 -12.76 4.65
CA ALA A 135 -0.66 -13.55 5.57
C ALA A 135 -1.73 -14.39 4.85
N ARG A 136 -1.69 -14.50 3.52
CA ARG A 136 -2.61 -15.36 2.76
C ARG A 136 -2.45 -16.82 3.18
N ALA A 137 -3.56 -17.53 3.29
CA ALA A 137 -3.55 -18.93 3.64
C ALA A 137 -2.98 -19.78 2.49
N ASP A 138 -2.22 -20.81 2.85
CA ASP A 138 -1.50 -21.68 1.92
C ASP A 138 -2.42 -22.36 0.91
N ASP A 139 -3.62 -22.77 1.32
CA ASP A 139 -4.63 -23.40 0.46
C ASP A 139 -5.14 -22.44 -0.63
N VAL A 140 -5.29 -21.15 -0.31
CA VAL A 140 -5.67 -20.12 -1.29
C VAL A 140 -4.53 -19.86 -2.26
N ILE A 141 -3.28 -19.79 -1.77
CA ILE A 141 -2.10 -19.62 -2.63
C ILE A 141 -1.99 -20.81 -3.59
N ALA A 142 -2.13 -22.04 -3.09
CA ALA A 142 -2.07 -23.26 -3.89
C ALA A 142 -3.13 -23.27 -5.00
N ALA A 143 -4.38 -22.92 -4.64
CA ALA A 143 -5.49 -22.86 -5.60
C ALA A 143 -5.27 -21.84 -6.72
N ASP A 144 -4.73 -20.66 -6.41
CA ASP A 144 -4.42 -19.64 -7.41
C ASP A 144 -3.33 -20.10 -8.39
N ILE A 145 -2.27 -20.74 -7.88
CA ILE A 145 -1.17 -21.24 -8.73
C ILE A 145 -1.67 -22.39 -9.61
N ASP A 146 -2.42 -23.33 -9.03
CA ASP A 146 -3.02 -24.46 -9.75
C ASP A 146 -3.92 -23.98 -10.90
N GLU A 147 -4.76 -22.97 -10.65
CA GLU A 147 -5.61 -22.38 -11.68
C GLU A 147 -4.80 -21.68 -12.79
N LEU A 148 -3.75 -20.94 -12.43
CA LEU A 148 -2.86 -20.32 -13.42
C LEU A 148 -2.15 -21.36 -14.29
N LEU A 149 -1.58 -22.41 -13.70
CA LEU A 149 -0.92 -23.49 -14.44
C LEU A 149 -1.91 -24.20 -15.38
N ARG A 150 -3.12 -24.48 -14.90
CA ARG A 150 -4.19 -25.06 -15.72
C ARG A 150 -4.56 -24.16 -16.89
N SER A 151 -4.70 -22.86 -16.67
CA SER A 151 -5.01 -21.88 -17.72
C SER A 151 -3.94 -21.80 -18.82
N LEU A 152 -2.69 -22.13 -18.47
CA LEU A 152 -1.54 -22.17 -19.37
C LEU A 152 -1.35 -23.54 -20.05
N GLY A 153 -2.25 -24.50 -19.82
CA GLY A 153 -2.20 -25.83 -20.43
C GLY A 153 -1.36 -26.86 -19.66
N HIS A 154 -1.11 -26.62 -18.37
CA HIS A 154 -0.32 -27.48 -17.49
C HIS A 154 -1.16 -28.04 -16.31
N PRO A 155 -2.24 -28.80 -16.55
CA PRO A 155 -3.14 -29.29 -15.49
C PRO A 155 -2.55 -30.43 -14.65
N ASP A 156 -1.49 -31.08 -15.12
CA ASP A 156 -0.88 -32.24 -14.45
C ASP A 156 0.22 -31.85 -13.44
N TRP A 157 0.37 -30.56 -13.18
CA TRP A 157 1.34 -30.02 -12.23
C TRP A 157 0.74 -30.02 -10.82
N LEU A 158 1.48 -30.55 -9.86
CA LEU A 158 1.10 -30.60 -8.45
C LEU A 158 1.69 -29.39 -7.73
N VAL A 159 0.85 -28.70 -6.96
CA VAL A 159 1.23 -27.54 -6.15
C VAL A 159 0.94 -27.84 -4.70
N GLU A 160 1.98 -27.74 -3.87
CA GLU A 160 1.88 -27.78 -2.41
C GLU A 160 2.43 -26.48 -1.84
N VAL A 161 1.77 -25.94 -0.82
CA VAL A 161 2.21 -24.70 -0.16
C VAL A 161 2.29 -24.93 1.34
N THR A 162 3.36 -24.46 1.96
CA THR A 162 3.54 -24.50 3.42
C THR A 162 4.26 -23.24 3.87
N GLU A 163 3.62 -22.45 4.73
CA GLU A 163 4.14 -21.17 5.22
C GLU A 163 4.56 -20.24 4.05
N GLY A 164 3.74 -20.17 3.00
CA GLY A 164 4.02 -19.40 1.77
C GLY A 164 5.16 -19.94 0.89
N ILE A 165 5.77 -21.08 1.24
CA ILE A 165 6.77 -21.77 0.40
C ILE A 165 6.04 -22.72 -0.55
N VAL A 166 6.15 -22.46 -1.85
CA VAL A 166 5.51 -23.24 -2.90
C VAL A 166 6.46 -24.33 -3.37
N SER A 167 6.01 -25.58 -3.30
CA SER A 167 6.64 -26.72 -3.96
C SER A 167 5.81 -27.11 -5.17
N VAL A 168 6.42 -27.08 -6.35
CA VAL A 168 5.76 -27.39 -7.61
C VAL A 168 6.45 -28.61 -8.23
N SER A 169 5.69 -29.65 -8.55
CA SER A 169 6.21 -30.87 -9.20
C SER A 169 5.38 -31.26 -10.42
N GLY A 170 6.03 -31.70 -11.50
CA GLY A 170 5.32 -31.99 -12.75
C GLY A 170 6.15 -32.67 -13.84
N PRO A 171 5.56 -32.89 -15.03
CA PRO A 171 6.25 -33.45 -16.19
C PRO A 171 7.56 -32.71 -16.53
N SER A 172 8.62 -33.47 -16.79
CA SER A 172 10.00 -32.94 -16.78
C SER A 172 10.41 -32.27 -18.10
N GLY A 173 10.91 -31.04 -18.01
CA GLY A 173 11.57 -30.31 -19.09
C GLY A 173 12.07 -28.93 -18.62
N ALA A 174 13.20 -28.44 -19.15
CA ALA A 174 13.78 -27.17 -18.68
C ALA A 174 12.88 -25.95 -18.94
N PRO A 175 12.23 -25.79 -20.11
CA PRO A 175 11.28 -24.70 -20.36
C PRO A 175 10.07 -24.73 -19.42
N GLU A 176 9.53 -25.91 -19.14
CA GLU A 176 8.34 -26.12 -18.32
C GLU A 176 8.61 -25.78 -16.85
N ARG A 177 9.80 -26.14 -16.33
CA ARG A 177 10.26 -25.73 -14.99
C ARG A 177 10.39 -24.22 -14.85
N SER A 178 10.97 -23.54 -15.85
CA SER A 178 11.08 -22.08 -15.84
C SER A 178 9.72 -21.40 -15.87
N LEU A 179 8.77 -21.93 -16.64
CA LEU A 179 7.40 -21.40 -16.65
C LEU A 179 6.75 -21.52 -15.28
N ALA A 180 6.77 -22.70 -14.67
CA ALA A 180 6.17 -22.92 -13.35
C ALA A 180 6.80 -22.03 -12.27
N GLN A 181 8.12 -21.86 -12.32
CA GLN A 181 8.82 -20.93 -11.45
C GLN A 181 8.30 -19.50 -11.64
N VAL A 182 8.22 -19.00 -12.88
CA VAL A 182 7.72 -17.64 -13.15
C VAL A 182 6.28 -17.47 -12.67
N VAL A 183 5.39 -18.40 -13.02
CA VAL A 183 3.96 -18.35 -12.68
C VAL A 183 3.76 -18.30 -11.16
N ALA A 184 4.41 -19.18 -10.41
CA ALA A 184 4.30 -19.20 -8.96
C ALA A 184 4.75 -17.86 -8.33
N HIS A 185 5.83 -17.24 -8.82
CA HIS A 185 6.29 -15.93 -8.32
C HIS A 185 5.35 -14.75 -8.65
N THR A 186 4.37 -14.94 -9.55
CA THR A 186 3.34 -13.93 -9.81
C THR A 186 2.18 -13.98 -8.82
N VAL A 187 2.00 -15.08 -8.09
CA VAL A 187 0.88 -15.22 -7.15
C VAL A 187 1.16 -14.47 -5.85
N PRO A 188 0.26 -13.58 -5.40
CA PRO A 188 0.40 -12.91 -4.12
C PRO A 188 0.49 -13.90 -2.95
N GLY A 189 1.42 -13.67 -2.02
CA GLY A 189 1.62 -14.49 -0.82
C GLY A 189 2.71 -15.55 -0.95
N VAL A 190 3.23 -15.77 -2.16
CA VAL A 190 4.38 -16.64 -2.39
C VAL A 190 5.66 -15.99 -1.88
N ILE A 191 6.38 -16.71 -1.00
CA ILE A 191 7.65 -16.28 -0.39
C ILE A 191 8.84 -16.91 -1.10
N GLU A 192 8.74 -18.19 -1.41
CA GLU A 192 9.78 -18.99 -2.07
C GLU A 192 9.12 -20.01 -3.00
N VAL A 193 9.77 -20.33 -4.11
CA VAL A 193 9.32 -21.37 -5.05
C VAL A 193 10.41 -22.41 -5.26
N ARG A 194 10.04 -23.67 -5.09
CA ARG A 194 10.86 -24.85 -5.37
C ARG A 194 10.18 -25.65 -6.49
N VAL A 195 10.95 -26.02 -7.50
CA VAL A 195 10.43 -26.77 -8.66
C VAL A 195 11.28 -28.03 -8.84
N ASP A 196 10.63 -29.19 -8.77
CA ASP A 196 11.26 -30.52 -8.91
C ASP A 196 10.91 -31.18 -10.27
#